data_AF-A0A5A7XCA5-F1
#
_entry.id   AF-A0A5A7XCA5-F1
#
_cell.length_a   1.000
_cell.length_b   1.000
_cell.length_c   1.000
_cell.angle_alpha   90.00
_cell.angle_beta   90.00
_cell.angle_gamma   90.00
#
_symmetry.space_group_name_H-M   'P 1'
#
loop_
_entity.id
_entity.type
_entity.pdbx_description
1 polymer ?
#
loop_
_entity_poly.entity_id
_entity_poly.type
_entity_poly.pdbx_seq_one_letter_code
_entity_poly.pdbx_strand_id
1 'polypeptide(L)' 'MTHQFVIQAGAADIELGEHRVVWRLDHAKAVEIVGDLTVMSSNDGPGHDYVDMATPTNTLVLSRDEYVRAVSPS' A
#
# COMPACT_ATOMS: atom_id res chain seq x y z
N MET A 1 14.36 5.45 4.60
CA MET A 1 13.00 5.89 4.29
C MET A 1 12.14 5.67 5.53
N THR A 2 11.46 6.70 6.02
CA THR A 2 10.58 6.61 7.20
C THR A 2 9.12 6.68 6.75
N HIS A 3 8.31 5.73 7.22
CA HIS A 3 6.87 5.70 6.94
C HIS A 3 6.11 6.16 8.19
N GLN A 4 5.23 7.14 8.03
CA GLN A 4 4.33 7.61 9.09
C GLN A 4 2.89 7.39 8.67
N PHE A 5 2.09 6.83 9.57
CA PHE A 5 0.65 6.63 9.39
C PHE A 5 -0.12 7.59 10.29
N VAL A 6 -1.08 8.31 9.71
CA VAL A 6 -1.94 9.26 10.40
C VAL A 6 -3.38 8.89 10.07
N ILE A 7 -4.16 8.54 11.10
CA ILE A 7 -5.59 8.31 10.94
C ILE A 7 -6.31 9.66 11.05
N GLN A 8 -6.94 10.09 9.96
CA GLN A 8 -7.62 11.38 9.83
C GLN A 8 -8.92 11.21 9.06
N ALA A 9 -10.03 11.69 9.61
CA ALA A 9 -11.35 11.56 8.98
C ALA A 9 -11.36 12.18 7.56
N GLY A 10 -11.87 11.40 6.59
CA GLY A 10 -11.97 11.80 5.18
C GLY A 10 -10.66 11.83 4.40
N ALA A 11 -9.54 11.40 4.98
CA ALA A 11 -8.27 11.34 4.27
C ALA A 11 -8.13 10.07 3.43
N ALA A 12 -7.50 10.19 2.27
CA ALA A 12 -7.16 9.09 1.38
C ALA A 12 -5.93 9.46 0.54
N ASP A 13 -4.93 10.07 1.17
CA ASP A 13 -3.77 10.65 0.50
C ASP A 13 -2.44 10.12 1.01
N ILE A 14 -1.45 10.16 0.12
CA ILE A 14 -0.06 9.85 0.43
C ILE A 14 0.79 11.05 0.06
N GLU A 15 1.58 11.53 1.02
CA GLU A 15 2.61 12.52 0.78
C GLU A 15 3.95 11.82 0.57
N LEU A 16 4.57 12.08 -0.58
CA LEU A 16 5.89 11.57 -0.94
C LEU A 16 6.93 12.68 -0.77
N GLY A 17 8.01 12.41 -0.05
CA GLY A 17 9.19 13.25 -0.07
C GLY A 17 10.48 12.45 0.05
N GLU A 18 11.60 13.04 -0.36
CA GLU A 18 12.83 12.94 0.41
C GLU A 18 13.22 11.57 0.98
N HIS A 19 12.93 11.50 2.28
CA HIS A 19 13.26 10.42 3.18
C HIS A 19 12.03 10.01 4.00
N ARG A 20 10.83 10.52 3.65
CA ARG A 20 9.60 10.34 4.42
C ARG A 20 8.41 10.15 3.49
N VAL A 21 7.59 9.15 3.83
CA VAL A 21 6.27 8.94 3.27
C VAL A 21 5.23 9.10 4.38
N VAL A 22 4.22 9.94 4.16
CA VAL A 22 3.10 10.11 5.10
C VAL A 22 1.85 9.52 4.48
N TRP A 23 1.26 8.56 5.17
CA TRP A 23 -0.01 7.93 4.82
C TRP A 23 -1.10 8.59 5.66
N ARG A 24 -1.94 9.42 5.03
CA ARG A 24 -3.11 9.99 5.69
C ARG A 24 -4.34 9.23 5.22
N LEU A 25 -4.88 8.45 6.13
CA LEU A 25 -5.98 7.53 5.84
C LEU A 25 -7.11 7.82 6.80
N ASP A 26 -8.33 7.81 6.31
CA ASP A 26 -9.46 7.61 7.20
C ASP A 26 -9.49 6.17 7.71
N HIS A 27 -10.35 5.94 8.70
CA HIS A 27 -10.44 4.62 9.31
C HIS A 27 -10.93 3.54 8.33
N ALA A 28 -11.85 3.88 7.42
CA ALA A 28 -12.41 2.91 6.47
C ALA A 28 -11.35 2.48 5.44
N LYS A 29 -10.59 3.44 4.90
CA LYS A 29 -9.50 3.22 3.96
C LYS A 29 -8.36 2.43 4.62
N ALA A 30 -8.04 2.70 5.88
CA ALA A 30 -7.06 1.91 6.61
C ALA A 30 -7.52 0.45 6.79
N VAL A 31 -8.80 0.22 7.08
CA VAL A 31 -9.39 -1.12 7.20
C VAL A 31 -9.37 -1.86 5.86
N GLU A 32 -9.71 -1.19 4.76
CA GLU A 32 -9.62 -1.73 3.38
C GLU A 32 -8.21 -2.22 3.08
N ILE A 33 -7.20 -1.36 3.22
CA ILE A 33 -5.79 -1.71 2.96
C ILE A 33 -5.34 -2.89 3.84
N VAL A 34 -5.70 -2.91 5.12
CA VAL A 34 -5.35 -4.03 6.02
C VAL A 34 -6.06 -5.32 5.59
N GLY A 35 -7.31 -5.23 5.16
CA GLY A 35 -8.09 -6.36 4.65
C GLY A 35 -7.43 -6.98 3.42
N ASP A 36 -7.11 -6.16 2.43
CA ASP A 36 -6.47 -6.59 1.19
C ASP A 36 -5.10 -7.23 1.48
N LEU A 37 -4.26 -6.57 2.28
CA LEU A 37 -2.96 -7.12 2.68
C LEU A 37 -3.09 -8.45 3.47
N THR A 38 -4.12 -8.58 4.31
CA THR A 38 -4.38 -9.82 5.04
C THR A 38 -4.71 -10.96 4.09
N VAL A 39 -5.63 -10.72 3.14
CA VAL A 39 -5.98 -11.70 2.10
C VAL A 39 -4.74 -12.08 1.30
N MET A 40 -3.99 -11.10 0.80
CA MET A 40 -2.76 -11.31 0.05
C MET A 40 -1.72 -12.11 0.85
N SER A 41 -1.60 -11.87 2.16
CA SER A 41 -0.67 -12.62 3.03
C SER A 41 -1.07 -14.09 3.22
N SER A 42 -2.36 -14.40 3.11
CA SER A 42 -2.90 -15.76 3.26
C SER A 42 -2.84 -16.60 1.99
N ASN A 43 -2.57 -15.96 0.84
CA ASN A 43 -2.47 -16.63 -0.45
C ASN A 43 -1.06 -17.24 -0.65
N ASP A 44 -0.97 -18.39 -1.33
CA ASP A 44 0.29 -19.14 -1.52
C ASP A 44 1.23 -18.56 -2.61
N GLY A 45 0.93 -17.40 -3.20
CA GLY A 45 1.69 -16.86 -4.32
C GLY A 45 1.71 -15.33 -4.41
N PRO A 46 2.49 -14.80 -5.38
CA PRO A 46 2.53 -13.38 -5.70
C PRO A 46 1.16 -12.83 -6.08
N GLY A 47 0.94 -11.55 -5.81
CA GLY A 47 -0.25 -10.85 -6.28
C GLY A 47 -0.23 -9.36 -5.94
N HIS A 48 -1.22 -8.66 -6.46
CA HIS A 48 -1.53 -7.28 -6.11
C HIS A 48 -3.03 -7.07 -5.92
N ASP A 49 -3.34 -6.01 -5.18
CA ASP A 49 -4.65 -5.40 -5.12
C ASP A 49 -4.56 -3.90 -5.41
N TYR A 50 -5.68 -3.32 -5.81
CA TYR A 50 -5.80 -1.92 -6.18
C TYR A 50 -6.69 -1.19 -5.18
N VAL A 51 -6.19 -0.07 -4.67
CA VAL A 51 -6.91 0.77 -3.71
C VAL A 51 -7.08 2.16 -4.31
N ASP A 52 -8.32 2.64 -4.31
CA ASP A 52 -8.62 4.01 -4.76
C ASP A 52 -8.07 5.02 -3.76
N MET A 53 -7.37 6.03 -4.26
CA MET A 53 -6.74 7.11 -3.48
C MET A 53 -7.10 8.48 -4.06
N ALA A 54 -6.94 9.54 -3.26
CA ALA A 54 -7.20 10.91 -3.69
C ALA A 54 -5.97 11.58 -4.30
N THR A 55 -4.80 11.42 -3.65
CA THR A 55 -3.51 11.96 -4.12
C THR A 55 -2.37 11.03 -3.66
N PRO A 56 -1.22 11.00 -4.36
CA PRO A 56 -0.84 11.81 -5.53
C PRO A 56 -1.40 11.26 -6.86
N THR A 57 -2.00 10.08 -6.83
CA THR A 57 -2.65 9.41 -7.96
C THR A 57 -3.94 8.78 -7.47
N ASN A 58 -4.84 8.45 -8.40
CA ASN A 58 -6.16 7.90 -8.08
C ASN A 58 -6.10 6.43 -7.65
N THR A 59 -4.99 5.73 -7.88
CA THR A 59 -4.87 4.30 -7.60
C THR A 59 -3.52 3.98 -6.97
N LEU A 60 -3.56 3.37 -5.79
CA LEU A 60 -2.43 2.71 -5.15
C LEU A 60 -2.45 1.23 -5.53
N VAL A 61 -1.27 0.70 -5.86
CA VAL A 61 -1.08 -0.74 -6.04
C VAL A 61 -0.42 -1.30 -4.77
N LEU A 62 -1.11 -2.22 -4.10
CA LEU A 62 -0.53 -3.05 -3.05
C LEU A 62 0.04 -4.28 -3.73
N SER A 63 1.34 -4.54 -3.64
CA SER A 63 1.96 -5.71 -4.27
C SER A 63 2.72 -6.55 -3.25
N ARG A 64 2.57 -7.87 -3.36
CA ARG A 64 3.35 -8.86 -2.63
C ARG A 64 4.04 -9.78 -3.63
N ASP A 65 5.36 -9.88 -3.53
CA ASP A 65 6.20 -10.85 -4.27
C ASP A 65 6.07 -10.83 -5.81
N GLU A 66 5.43 -9.83 -6.42
CA GLU A 66 5.29 -9.75 -7.89
C GLU A 66 6.51 -9.20 -8.60
N TYR A 67 7.27 -8.34 -7.92
CA TYR A 67 8.43 -7.64 -8.49
C TYR A 67 9.75 -8.09 -7.87
N VAL A 68 9.77 -9.22 -7.15
CA VAL A 68 11.04 -9.84 -6.77
C VAL A 68 11.75 -10.26 -8.05
N ARG A 69 12.89 -9.63 -8.34
CA ARG A 69 13.75 -10.00 -9.46
C ARG A 69 13.93 -11.51 -9.43
N ALA A 70 13.58 -12.18 -10.53
CA ALA A 70 13.98 -13.56 -10.73
C ALA A 70 15.49 -13.65 -10.49
N VAL A 71 15.89 -14.32 -9.40
CA VAL A 71 17.28 -14.71 -9.22
C VAL A 71 17.50 -15.80 -10.26
N SER A 72 18.20 -15.48 -11.35
CA SER A 72 18.65 -16.52 -12.28
C SER A 72 19.44 -17.56 -11.46
N PRO A 73 19.11 -18.86 -11.55
CA PRO A 73 19.91 -19.88 -10.87
C PRO A 73 21.34 -19.82 -11.42
N SER A 74 22.31 -19.87 -10.49
CA SER A 74 23.75 -19.95 -10.73
C SER A 74 24.16 -21.25 -11.41
#